data_AF-A0A8K0H1N8-F1
#
_entry.id   AF-A0A8K0H1N8-F1
#
_cell.length_a   1.000
_cell.length_b   1.000
_cell.length_c   1.000
_cell.angle_alpha   90.00
_cell.angle_beta   90.00
_cell.angle_gamma   90.00
#
_symmetry.space_group_name_H-M   'P 1'
#
loop_
_entity.id
_entity.type
_entity.pdbx_description
1 polymer ?
#
loop_
_entity_poly.entity_id
_entity_poly.type
_entity_poly.pdbx_seq_one_letter_code
_entity_poly.pdbx_strand_id
1 'polypeptide(L)'
;MDKKKGKYGTIENPEDGEKRLADSYFGFKDKVFIEYEIDINSLGFATPMASSYFQFLQSGRVFPRGRVSFSRRDLNRRRTCVVLSSTNKDEKLLESLKWDDKGLVVAIAQHVDTGAILMQGFVNKDALVKTISSRKATFYSRSRSTLWTKGETSNNFINIVDIFLDCDRDSIIYLGKPDGPTCHTGSETCYYTRVFDLLEHPETEGNKLALTTLYSLESTIAQRKAEVQVPQNGKPSWTKRLLLDNNLLCSKIREEADELCRTLEEDEDKPQAAAEMADVLYHAMVLLALKDVKMEDVLQVLRHRFSQSGIEEKNNRVS
;
A
#
# COMPACT_ATOMS: atom_id res chain seq x y z
N MET A 1 -24.86 9.92 -83.84
CA MET A 1 -26.04 10.76 -83.52
C MET A 1 -25.98 11.05 -82.02
N ASP A 2 -25.12 11.96 -81.56
CA ASP A 2 -25.17 13.42 -81.73
C ASP A 2 -26.36 14.06 -80.98
N LYS A 3 -26.08 14.58 -79.78
CA LYS A 3 -26.29 16.00 -79.44
C LYS A 3 -25.67 16.34 -78.07
N LYS A 4 -24.63 17.17 -78.14
CA LYS A 4 -24.07 17.97 -77.05
C LYS A 4 -25.11 18.97 -76.51
N LYS A 5 -25.05 19.26 -75.20
CA LYS A 5 -25.06 20.64 -74.67
C LYS A 5 -24.20 20.69 -73.42
N GLY A 6 -23.09 21.42 -73.49
CA GLY A 6 -22.35 21.87 -72.32
C GLY A 6 -22.84 23.23 -71.85
N LYS A 7 -22.51 23.58 -70.60
CA LYS A 7 -22.21 24.94 -70.17
C LYS A 7 -21.11 24.90 -69.09
N TYR A 8 -20.06 25.68 -69.36
CA TYR A 8 -19.09 26.29 -68.44
C TYR A 8 -19.83 26.88 -67.21
N GLY A 9 -19.32 26.94 -65.97
CA GLY A 9 -17.96 27.16 -65.49
C GLY A 9 -17.92 28.50 -64.71
N THR A 10 -17.23 28.52 -63.55
CA THR A 10 -16.93 29.65 -62.63
C THR A 10 -18.07 30.02 -61.66
N ILE A 11 -17.87 30.31 -60.37
CA ILE A 11 -16.76 30.92 -59.60
C ILE A 11 -16.80 30.35 -58.16
N GLU A 12 -15.63 30.10 -57.57
CA GLU A 12 -15.44 29.81 -56.15
C GLU A 12 -15.96 30.98 -55.27
N ASN A 13 -16.68 30.67 -54.19
CA ASN A 13 -16.72 31.59 -53.05
C ASN A 13 -16.42 30.79 -51.77
N PRO A 14 -15.40 31.19 -50.99
CA PRO A 14 -14.89 30.42 -49.87
C PRO A 14 -15.60 30.82 -48.57
N GLU A 15 -16.75 30.21 -48.26
CA GLU A 15 -17.44 30.46 -46.97
C GLU A 15 -17.93 29.21 -46.22
N ASP A 16 -17.63 28.00 -46.72
CA ASP A 16 -18.07 26.75 -46.05
C ASP A 16 -16.94 25.97 -45.33
N GLY A 17 -15.76 26.59 -45.17
CA GLY A 17 -14.61 26.01 -44.46
C GLY A 17 -14.52 26.33 -42.97
N GLU A 18 -15.27 27.33 -42.47
CA GLU A 18 -15.09 27.88 -41.12
C GLU A 18 -16.11 27.36 -40.08
N LYS A 19 -17.00 26.44 -40.45
CA LYS A 19 -18.01 25.85 -39.53
C LYS A 19 -17.72 24.41 -39.08
N ARG A 20 -16.52 23.88 -39.34
CA ARG A 20 -16.09 22.56 -38.85
C ARG A 20 -14.83 22.56 -37.98
N LEU A 21 -14.38 23.74 -37.55
CA LEU A 21 -13.24 23.92 -36.64
C LEU A 21 -13.62 24.62 -35.32
N ALA A 22 -14.91 24.79 -35.04
CA ALA A 22 -15.41 25.44 -33.82
C ALA A 22 -15.84 24.45 -32.71
N ASP A 23 -15.89 23.14 -32.97
CA ASP A 23 -16.32 22.13 -32.00
C ASP A 23 -15.17 21.40 -31.28
N SER A 24 -13.90 21.80 -31.49
CA SER A 24 -12.73 21.19 -30.82
C SER A 24 -12.02 22.11 -29.81
N TYR A 25 -12.60 23.27 -29.48
CA TYR A 25 -12.05 24.22 -28.51
C TYR A 25 -13.02 24.49 -27.36
N PHE A 26 -13.43 23.42 -26.66
CA PHE A 26 -14.22 23.55 -25.42
C PHE A 26 -13.76 22.61 -24.28
N GLY A 27 -12.50 22.15 -24.31
CA GLY A 27 -11.93 21.28 -23.27
C GLY A 27 -11.08 21.96 -22.18
N PHE A 28 -10.79 23.27 -22.29
CA PHE A 28 -9.77 23.90 -21.43
C PHE A 28 -10.28 24.68 -20.21
N LYS A 29 -11.59 24.63 -19.91
CA LYS A 29 -12.19 25.52 -18.89
C LYS A 29 -12.57 24.88 -17.56
N ASP A 30 -12.43 23.57 -17.41
CA ASP A 30 -12.76 22.86 -16.17
C ASP A 30 -11.61 21.96 -15.65
N LYS A 31 -10.34 22.23 -16.02
CA LYS A 31 -9.20 21.66 -15.27
C LYS A 31 -9.19 22.30 -13.88
N VAL A 32 -9.72 21.56 -12.91
CA VAL A 32 -9.66 21.90 -11.49
C VAL A 32 -8.19 21.91 -11.11
N PHE A 33 -7.64 23.07 -10.79
CA PHE A 33 -6.48 23.14 -9.92
C PHE A 33 -6.87 22.44 -8.62
N ILE A 34 -6.37 21.23 -8.40
CA ILE A 34 -6.33 20.65 -7.07
C ILE A 34 -5.32 21.52 -6.32
N GLU A 35 -5.79 22.58 -5.65
CA GLU A 35 -5.02 23.24 -4.60
C GLU A 35 -4.83 22.20 -3.49
N TYR A 36 -3.75 21.43 -3.62
CA TYR A 36 -3.11 20.79 -2.50
C TYR A 36 -2.55 21.92 -1.64
N GLU A 37 -3.34 22.40 -0.67
CA GLU A 37 -2.78 23.03 0.52
C GLU A 37 -2.16 21.93 1.39
N ILE A 38 -1.16 21.25 0.84
CA ILE A 38 -0.17 20.51 1.61
C ILE A 38 0.90 21.55 1.90
N ASP A 39 1.04 21.93 3.16
CA ASP A 39 2.11 22.82 3.59
C ASP A 39 3.45 22.09 3.50
N ILE A 40 4.09 22.20 2.33
CA ILE A 40 5.38 21.58 1.99
C ILE A 40 6.59 22.45 2.39
N ASN A 41 6.38 23.59 3.05
CA ASN A 41 7.47 24.52 3.39
C ASN A 41 8.23 24.18 4.70
N SER A 42 7.99 23.05 5.34
CA SER A 42 8.68 22.65 6.59
C SER A 42 9.79 21.60 6.44
N LEU A 43 10.09 21.11 5.23
CA LEU A 43 11.08 20.04 5.02
C LEU A 43 12.27 20.51 4.17
N GLY A 44 13.15 21.28 4.79
CA GLY A 44 14.50 21.51 4.27
C GLY A 44 15.39 20.30 4.52
N PHE A 45 15.67 19.51 3.48
CA PHE A 45 16.75 18.53 3.53
C PHE A 45 17.59 18.55 2.26
N ALA A 46 18.85 18.94 2.45
CA ALA A 46 19.94 18.83 1.51
C ALA A 46 20.32 17.35 1.32
N THR A 47 20.63 16.97 0.08
CA THR A 47 21.22 15.69 -0.30
C THR A 47 22.67 15.58 0.19
N PRO A 48 23.16 14.34 0.42
CA PRO A 48 24.48 14.05 -0.11
C PRO A 48 24.59 12.71 -0.85
N MET A 49 25.56 12.74 -1.75
CA MET A 49 26.02 11.73 -2.70
C MET A 49 26.62 10.47 -2.05
N ALA A 50 26.67 9.43 -2.89
CA ALA A 50 27.12 8.06 -2.64
C ALA A 50 28.66 7.84 -2.67
N SER A 51 29.00 6.57 -2.38
CA SER A 51 30.27 5.85 -2.66
C SER A 51 31.30 5.89 -1.53
N SER A 52 31.79 4.77 -0.97
CA SER A 52 32.42 3.65 -1.67
C SER A 52 32.65 2.45 -0.72
N TYR A 53 32.56 1.23 -1.27
CA TYR A 53 32.99 -0.05 -0.68
C TYR A 53 34.27 -0.49 -1.38
N PHE A 54 35.26 -1.03 -0.66
CA PHE A 54 36.13 -2.17 -1.03
C PHE A 54 37.28 -2.31 -0.01
N GLN A 55 37.36 -3.43 0.72
CA GLN A 55 38.52 -4.33 0.64
C GLN A 55 38.33 -5.64 1.41
N PHE A 56 38.66 -6.69 0.67
CA PHE A 56 38.86 -8.09 1.00
C PHE A 56 40.06 -8.27 1.94
N LEU A 57 40.03 -9.23 2.87
CA LEU A 57 41.20 -10.05 3.22
C LEU A 57 40.78 -11.37 3.91
N GLN A 58 41.26 -12.48 3.34
CA GLN A 58 41.15 -13.85 3.81
C GLN A 58 42.31 -14.21 4.75
N SER A 59 42.03 -15.04 5.76
CA SER A 59 42.85 -16.19 6.22
C SER A 59 42.07 -16.81 7.41
N GLY A 60 41.74 -18.09 7.50
CA GLY A 60 42.48 -19.29 7.16
C GLY A 60 43.00 -19.91 8.46
N ARG A 61 42.37 -20.99 8.95
CA ARG A 61 42.99 -22.08 9.75
C ARG A 61 41.99 -23.20 10.07
N VAL A 62 42.55 -24.39 10.22
CA VAL A 62 41.95 -25.71 10.02
C VAL A 62 42.36 -26.64 11.19
N PHE A 63 41.50 -27.63 11.49
CA PHE A 63 41.66 -28.90 12.27
C PHE A 63 41.71 -28.86 13.82
N PRO A 64 41.42 -29.99 14.55
CA PRO A 64 40.89 -31.30 14.12
C PRO A 64 39.75 -31.91 14.97
N ARG A 65 39.28 -33.07 14.47
CA ARG A 65 38.28 -34.02 14.96
C ARG A 65 38.57 -34.60 16.35
N GLY A 66 37.55 -34.67 17.20
CA GLY A 66 37.48 -35.55 18.38
C GLY A 66 36.34 -36.56 18.23
N ARG A 67 36.67 -37.85 18.33
CA ARG A 67 35.74 -39.00 18.31
C ARG A 67 35.37 -39.33 19.76
N VAL A 68 34.09 -39.35 20.11
CA VAL A 68 33.62 -39.83 21.43
C VAL A 68 32.61 -40.96 21.22
N SER A 69 32.96 -42.13 21.76
CA SER A 69 32.09 -43.30 21.90
C SER A 69 31.28 -43.20 23.18
N PHE A 70 30.00 -43.58 23.17
CA PHE A 70 29.28 -43.88 24.40
C PHE A 70 28.38 -45.12 24.29
N SER A 71 28.42 -45.89 25.37
CA SER A 71 27.80 -47.19 25.62
C SER A 71 26.28 -47.09 25.84
N ARG A 72 25.58 -48.21 25.59
CA ARG A 72 24.15 -48.42 25.79
C ARG A 72 23.76 -48.52 27.28
N ARG A 73 22.53 -48.04 27.53
CA ARG A 73 21.53 -48.34 28.58
C ARG A 73 21.34 -47.20 29.60
N ASP A 74 20.19 -46.52 29.53
CA ASP A 74 19.14 -46.75 30.53
C ASP A 74 17.76 -46.21 30.07
N LEU A 75 16.73 -46.99 30.38
CA LEU A 75 15.31 -46.66 30.23
C LEU A 75 14.87 -45.79 31.41
N ASN A 76 14.21 -44.64 31.18
CA ASN A 76 12.81 -44.41 31.57
C ASN A 76 12.37 -42.94 31.39
N ARG A 77 11.15 -42.79 30.83
CA ARG A 77 10.16 -41.76 31.16
C ARG A 77 10.56 -40.29 31.02
N ARG A 78 10.26 -39.68 29.86
CA ARG A 78 9.95 -38.24 29.75
C ARG A 78 8.93 -38.00 28.65
N ARG A 79 7.93 -37.18 29.00
CA ARG A 79 6.86 -36.67 28.13
C ARG A 79 7.44 -36.28 26.78
N THR A 80 6.90 -36.83 25.70
CA THR A 80 7.13 -36.36 24.34
C THR A 80 6.55 -34.96 24.22
N CYS A 81 7.36 -33.96 24.60
CA CYS A 81 7.30 -32.66 23.95
C CYS A 81 7.65 -32.94 22.50
N VAL A 82 6.72 -32.71 21.58
CA VAL A 82 7.02 -32.71 20.15
C VAL A 82 7.91 -31.49 19.93
N VAL A 83 9.20 -31.66 20.16
CA VAL A 83 10.21 -30.73 19.69
C VAL A 83 10.16 -30.88 18.18
N LEU A 84 9.45 -29.95 17.53
CA LEU A 84 9.57 -29.75 16.09
C LEU A 84 11.07 -29.68 15.82
N SER A 85 11.61 -30.69 15.13
CA SER A 85 13.01 -30.70 14.76
C SER A 85 13.21 -29.49 13.86
N SER A 86 13.80 -28.43 14.41
CA SER A 86 14.19 -27.25 13.64
C SER A 86 14.95 -27.76 12.42
N THR A 87 14.47 -27.42 11.24
CA THR A 87 15.16 -27.87 10.05
C THR A 87 16.51 -27.15 10.01
N ASN A 88 17.55 -27.76 9.44
CA ASN A 88 18.87 -27.12 9.30
C ASN A 88 18.80 -25.73 8.62
N LYS A 89 17.73 -25.46 7.86
CA LYS A 89 17.45 -24.17 7.23
C LYS A 89 16.99 -23.11 8.24
N ASP A 90 16.13 -23.48 9.19
CA ASP A 90 15.62 -22.56 10.21
C ASP A 90 16.75 -22.12 11.15
N GLU A 91 17.63 -23.05 11.54
CA GLU A 91 18.79 -22.73 12.37
C GLU A 91 19.73 -21.73 11.68
N LYS A 92 20.06 -21.95 10.40
CA LYS A 92 20.88 -21.00 9.62
C LYS A 92 20.25 -19.63 9.51
N LEU A 93 18.93 -19.56 9.31
CA LEU A 93 18.21 -18.29 9.28
C LEU A 93 18.32 -17.57 10.63
N LEU A 94 18.05 -18.27 11.74
CA LEU A 94 18.11 -17.72 13.08
C LEU A 94 19.53 -17.26 13.47
N GLU A 95 20.56 -17.97 13.05
CA GLU A 95 21.97 -17.59 13.25
C GLU A 95 22.38 -16.39 12.39
N SER A 96 21.66 -16.13 11.30
CA SER A 96 21.96 -15.03 10.40
C SER A 96 21.57 -13.65 10.95
N LEU A 97 20.65 -13.62 11.92
CA LEU A 97 20.16 -12.41 12.59
C LEU A 97 21.14 -11.90 13.65
N LYS A 98 21.25 -10.58 13.73
CA LYS A 98 22.05 -9.86 14.72
C LYS A 98 21.19 -9.56 15.94
N TRP A 99 21.11 -10.53 16.83
CA TRP A 99 20.42 -10.39 18.12
C TRP A 99 21.19 -9.43 19.04
N ASP A 100 20.46 -8.60 19.78
CA ASP A 100 21.04 -7.75 20.83
C ASP A 100 21.58 -8.58 22.01
N ASP A 101 22.18 -7.91 23.00
CA ASP A 101 22.73 -8.56 24.20
C ASP A 101 21.69 -9.34 25.03
N LYS A 102 20.40 -9.11 24.77
CA LYS A 102 19.27 -9.80 25.42
C LYS A 102 18.68 -10.90 24.52
N GLY A 103 19.27 -11.17 23.36
CA GLY A 103 18.79 -12.16 22.41
C GLY A 103 17.54 -11.70 21.65
N LEU A 104 17.37 -10.39 21.45
CA LEU A 104 16.19 -9.79 20.83
C LEU A 104 16.53 -9.03 19.55
N VAL A 105 15.55 -8.94 18.66
CA VAL A 105 15.51 -8.01 17.52
C VAL A 105 14.20 -7.23 17.55
N VAL A 106 14.18 -6.09 16.87
CA VAL A 106 12.95 -5.33 16.65
C VAL A 106 12.14 -6.00 15.54
N ALA A 107 10.82 -6.08 15.72
CA ALA A 107 9.90 -6.49 14.68
C ALA A 107 8.81 -5.43 14.49
N ILE A 108 8.64 -5.01 13.24
CA ILE A 108 7.63 -4.04 12.81
C ILE A 108 6.54 -4.82 12.09
N ALA A 109 5.31 -4.77 12.62
CA ALA A 109 4.15 -5.33 11.93
C ALA A 109 3.61 -4.29 10.94
N GLN A 110 3.51 -4.66 9.66
CA GLN A 110 3.03 -3.80 8.59
C GLN A 110 1.82 -4.44 7.90
N HIS A 111 0.81 -3.62 7.63
CA HIS A 111 -0.36 -4.03 6.85
C HIS A 111 0.04 -4.26 5.40
N VAL A 112 -0.28 -5.44 4.87
CA VAL A 112 0.10 -5.84 3.50
C VAL A 112 -0.55 -5.00 2.40
N ASP A 113 -1.81 -4.59 2.55
CA ASP A 113 -2.50 -3.71 1.56
C ASP A 113 -2.23 -2.22 1.76
N THR A 114 -2.48 -1.72 2.97
CA THR A 114 -2.47 -0.28 3.20
C THR A 114 -1.06 0.30 3.32
N GLY A 115 -0.07 -0.57 3.57
CA GLY A 115 1.30 -0.18 3.91
C GLY A 115 1.44 0.39 5.33
N ALA A 116 0.35 0.52 6.09
CA ALA A 116 0.36 1.12 7.41
C ALA A 116 1.23 0.29 8.37
N ILE A 117 2.08 0.99 9.13
CA ILE A 117 2.76 0.37 10.27
C ILE A 117 1.73 0.18 11.37
N LEU A 118 1.49 -1.07 11.76
CA LEU A 118 0.45 -1.46 12.72
C LEU A 118 0.96 -1.32 14.15
N MET A 119 2.14 -1.90 14.43
CA MET A 119 2.78 -1.86 15.73
C MET A 119 4.24 -2.28 15.65
N GLN A 120 4.99 -2.01 16.71
CA GLN A 120 6.33 -2.54 16.94
C GLN A 120 6.34 -3.47 18.16
N GLY A 121 7.07 -4.57 18.06
CA GLY A 121 7.36 -5.47 19.18
C GLY A 121 8.79 -6.00 19.14
N PHE A 122 9.19 -6.71 20.19
CA PHE A 122 10.48 -7.40 20.22
C PHE A 122 10.27 -8.87 19.89
N VAL A 123 11.26 -9.50 19.28
CA VAL A 123 11.22 -10.91 18.89
C VAL A 123 12.50 -11.56 19.38
N ASN A 124 12.38 -12.73 20.01
CA ASN A 124 13.49 -13.64 20.26
C ASN A 124 13.43 -14.81 19.27
N LYS A 125 14.40 -15.72 19.32
CA LYS A 125 14.45 -16.91 18.43
C LYS A 125 13.15 -17.72 18.46
N ASP A 126 12.61 -17.99 19.66
CA ASP A 126 11.39 -18.78 19.81
C ASP A 126 10.15 -18.09 19.23
N ALA A 127 10.04 -16.76 19.39
CA ALA A 127 8.96 -15.97 18.81
C ALA A 127 9.01 -16.00 17.28
N LEU A 128 10.20 -15.92 16.69
CA LEU A 128 10.36 -16.01 15.24
C LEU A 128 9.99 -17.40 14.71
N VAL A 129 10.45 -18.47 15.36
CA VAL A 129 10.07 -19.86 15.02
C VAL A 129 8.56 -20.05 15.12
N LYS A 130 7.93 -19.55 16.19
CA LYS A 130 6.48 -19.61 16.36
C LYS A 130 5.75 -18.82 15.27
N THR A 131 6.27 -17.66 14.87
CA THR A 131 5.69 -16.85 13.79
C THR A 131 5.77 -17.57 12.44
N ILE A 132 6.93 -18.12 12.09
CA ILE A 132 7.14 -18.88 10.84
C ILE A 132 6.18 -20.07 10.75
N SER A 133 6.07 -20.84 11.83
CA SER A 133 5.24 -22.05 11.87
C SER A 133 3.74 -21.77 11.92
N SER A 134 3.30 -20.79 12.72
CA SER A 134 1.88 -20.48 12.89
C SER A 134 1.31 -19.52 11.86
N ARG A 135 2.17 -18.81 11.11
CA ARG A 135 1.81 -17.67 10.25
C ARG A 135 1.02 -16.59 11.01
N LYS A 136 1.28 -16.41 12.30
CA LYS A 136 0.69 -15.37 13.14
C LYS A 136 1.78 -14.58 13.85
N ALA A 137 1.66 -13.25 13.88
CA ALA A 137 2.64 -12.38 14.51
C ALA A 137 2.83 -12.74 15.98
N THR A 138 3.98 -13.33 16.31
CA THR A 138 4.37 -13.65 17.68
C THR A 138 5.53 -12.76 18.10
N PHE A 139 5.39 -12.15 19.28
CA PHE A 139 6.38 -11.30 19.90
C PHE A 139 6.86 -11.89 21.22
N TYR A 140 7.94 -11.32 21.74
CA TYR A 140 8.48 -11.58 23.06
C TYR A 140 8.26 -10.37 23.98
N SER A 141 7.54 -10.59 25.07
CA SER A 141 7.24 -9.54 26.05
C SER A 141 8.42 -9.37 27.01
N ARG A 142 9.23 -8.33 26.84
CA ARG A 142 10.40 -8.05 27.72
C ARG A 142 10.06 -7.99 29.22
N SER A 143 8.91 -7.42 29.57
CA SER A 143 8.46 -7.29 30.96
C SER A 143 7.97 -8.59 31.58
N ARG A 144 7.34 -9.47 30.79
CA ARG A 144 6.76 -10.74 31.27
C ARG A 144 7.69 -11.93 31.04
N SER A 145 8.75 -11.74 30.25
CA SER A 145 9.67 -12.79 29.80
C SER A 145 8.97 -13.97 29.13
N THR A 146 7.90 -13.70 28.39
CA THR A 146 7.06 -14.71 27.74
C THR A 146 6.78 -14.39 26.28
N LEU A 147 6.50 -15.45 25.50
CA LEU A 147 5.94 -15.34 24.17
C LEU A 147 4.51 -14.82 24.22
N TRP A 148 4.15 -14.01 23.24
CA TRP A 148 2.81 -13.46 23.08
C TRP A 148 2.46 -13.40 21.59
N THR A 149 1.44 -14.16 21.18
CA THR A 149 0.91 -14.03 19.83
C THR A 149 -0.14 -12.94 19.81
N LYS A 150 0.02 -11.94 18.95
CA LYS A 150 -0.94 -10.86 18.82
C LYS A 150 -2.31 -11.44 18.47
N GLY A 151 -3.34 -11.10 19.25
CA GLY A 151 -4.70 -11.58 19.06
C GLY A 151 -5.14 -12.74 19.95
N GLU A 152 -4.23 -13.39 20.71
CA GLU A 152 -4.58 -14.54 21.58
C GLU A 152 -5.72 -14.25 22.58
N THR A 153 -5.87 -13.00 23.03
CA THR A 153 -6.94 -12.57 23.94
C THR A 153 -8.10 -11.86 23.22
N SER A 154 -7.80 -11.07 22.19
CA SER A 154 -8.77 -10.18 21.55
C SER A 154 -9.35 -10.72 20.25
N ASN A 155 -8.87 -11.86 19.74
CA ASN A 155 -9.11 -12.38 18.39
C ASN A 155 -8.66 -11.48 17.23
N ASN A 156 -8.06 -10.31 17.51
CA ASN A 156 -7.47 -9.43 16.48
C ASN A 156 -6.04 -9.90 16.19
N PHE A 157 -5.91 -11.00 15.44
CA PHE A 157 -4.63 -11.53 14.99
C PHE A 157 -4.03 -10.66 13.88
N ILE A 158 -2.73 -10.84 13.65
CA ILE A 158 -2.05 -10.37 12.44
C ILE A 158 -1.54 -11.61 11.71
N ASN A 159 -2.17 -11.93 10.59
CA ASN A 159 -1.87 -13.10 9.77
C ASN A 159 -0.70 -12.77 8.84
N ILE A 160 0.41 -13.47 9.00
CA ILE A 160 1.68 -13.20 8.32
C ILE A 160 1.64 -13.74 6.90
N VAL A 161 1.75 -12.81 5.96
CA VAL A 161 1.96 -13.09 4.53
C VAL A 161 3.43 -13.39 4.28
N ASP A 162 4.32 -12.52 4.78
CA ASP A 162 5.76 -12.67 4.59
C ASP A 162 6.58 -12.02 5.72
N ILE A 163 7.87 -12.33 5.77
CA ILE A 163 8.83 -11.83 6.75
C ILE A 163 10.07 -11.32 6.03
N PHE A 164 10.41 -10.05 6.23
CA PHE A 164 11.61 -9.43 5.65
C PHE A 164 12.62 -9.11 6.74
N LEU A 165 13.90 -9.27 6.41
CA LEU A 165 15.02 -8.84 7.25
C LEU A 165 15.57 -7.53 6.69
N ASP A 166 16.02 -6.63 7.55
CA ASP A 166 16.81 -5.48 7.12
C ASP A 166 18.24 -5.87 6.69
N CYS A 167 19.00 -4.88 6.21
CA CYS A 167 20.28 -5.12 5.53
C CYS A 167 21.40 -5.55 6.48
N ASP A 168 21.39 -5.09 7.73
CA ASP A 168 22.32 -5.44 8.81
C ASP A 168 21.74 -6.47 9.80
N ARG A 169 20.50 -6.90 9.56
CA ARG A 169 19.82 -8.05 10.19
C ARG A 169 19.52 -7.88 11.67
N ASP A 170 19.32 -6.67 12.15
CA ASP A 170 18.88 -6.39 13.53
C ASP A 170 17.42 -5.93 13.63
N SER A 171 16.70 -5.87 12.51
CA SER A 171 15.26 -5.63 12.45
C SER A 171 14.52 -6.53 11.46
N ILE A 172 13.25 -6.76 11.74
CA ILE A 172 12.36 -7.62 10.94
C ILE A 172 11.09 -6.85 10.59
N ILE A 173 10.59 -7.00 9.37
CA ILE A 173 9.22 -6.66 8.99
C ILE A 173 8.37 -7.92 9.00
N TYR A 174 7.31 -7.90 9.79
CA TYR A 174 6.18 -8.83 9.71
C TYR A 174 5.12 -8.24 8.80
N LEU A 175 5.11 -8.64 7.53
CA LEU A 175 4.11 -8.20 6.55
C LEU A 175 2.87 -9.08 6.69
N GLY A 176 1.72 -8.50 7.06
CA GLY A 176 0.54 -9.29 7.36
C GLY A 176 -0.79 -8.57 7.20
N LYS A 177 -1.88 -9.33 7.32
CA LYS A 177 -3.26 -8.83 7.32
C LYS A 177 -3.84 -8.93 8.74
N PRO A 178 -4.29 -7.82 9.36
CA PRO A 178 -4.96 -7.87 10.65
C PRO A 178 -6.41 -8.37 10.53
N ASP A 179 -6.89 -9.11 11.54
CA ASP A 179 -8.29 -9.58 11.64
C ASP A 179 -9.23 -8.56 12.32
N GLY A 180 -8.68 -7.42 12.77
CA GLY A 180 -9.39 -6.38 13.49
C GLY A 180 -8.42 -5.31 13.97
N PRO A 181 -8.86 -4.36 14.82
CA PRO A 181 -7.99 -3.28 15.27
C PRO A 181 -6.76 -3.81 16.00
N THR A 182 -5.58 -3.32 15.59
CA THR A 182 -4.31 -3.77 16.18
C THR A 182 -4.18 -3.23 17.60
N CYS A 183 -4.56 -1.97 17.82
CA CYS A 183 -4.39 -1.32 19.11
C CYS A 183 -5.50 -1.72 20.09
N HIS A 184 -5.15 -1.78 21.37
CA HIS A 184 -6.11 -2.05 22.44
C HIS A 184 -7.14 -0.93 22.63
N THR A 185 -6.89 0.26 22.08
CA THR A 185 -7.84 1.40 22.09
C THR A 185 -8.96 1.24 21.07
N GLY A 186 -8.88 0.23 20.19
CA GLY A 186 -9.77 0.08 19.05
C GLY A 186 -9.25 0.74 17.77
N SER A 187 -8.11 1.43 17.83
CA SER A 187 -7.44 1.96 16.63
C SER A 187 -6.80 0.86 15.77
N GLU A 188 -6.77 1.06 14.46
CA GLU A 188 -6.17 0.15 13.49
C GLU A 188 -4.66 -0.02 13.69
N THR A 189 -3.99 1.05 14.12
CA THR A 189 -2.55 1.11 14.39
C THR A 189 -2.29 1.68 15.78
N CYS A 190 -1.12 1.39 16.36
CA CYS A 190 -0.61 2.08 17.54
C CYS A 190 -0.08 3.51 17.24
N TYR A 191 0.13 3.85 15.97
CA TYR A 191 0.73 5.13 15.53
C TYR A 191 -0.34 6.13 15.08
N TYR A 192 -1.15 6.60 16.03
CA TYR A 192 -2.28 7.52 15.77
C TYR A 192 -2.12 8.92 16.38
N THR A 193 -0.96 9.19 17.00
CA THR A 193 -0.64 10.49 17.60
C THR A 193 0.51 11.14 16.83
N ARG A 194 0.30 12.36 16.33
CA ARG A 194 1.31 13.13 15.60
C ARG A 194 2.05 14.06 16.55
N VAL A 195 3.38 14.13 16.40
CA VAL A 195 4.22 14.99 17.24
C VAL A 195 3.91 16.47 17.03
N PHE A 196 3.73 16.92 15.79
CA PHE A 196 3.46 18.34 15.49
C PHE A 196 2.10 18.82 16.02
N ASP A 197 1.07 17.95 16.02
CA ASP A 197 -0.23 18.27 16.61
C ASP A 197 -0.09 18.57 18.13
N LEU A 198 0.75 17.80 18.84
CA LEU A 198 1.04 18.03 20.26
C LEU A 198 1.81 19.34 20.52
N LEU A 199 2.60 19.80 19.55
CA LEU A 199 3.43 20.99 19.68
C LEU A 199 2.67 22.28 19.33
N GLU A 200 1.80 22.23 18.31
CA GLU A 200 1.12 23.41 17.76
C GLU A 200 -0.28 23.58 18.34
N HIS A 201 -0.97 22.48 18.64
CA HIS A 201 -2.36 22.49 19.09
C HIS A 201 -2.59 21.47 20.23
N PRO A 202 -2.01 21.71 21.42
CA PRO A 202 -2.11 20.79 22.56
C PRO A 202 -3.56 20.54 23.03
N GLU A 203 -4.50 21.41 22.64
CA GLU A 203 -5.94 21.32 22.95
C GLU A 203 -6.75 20.54 21.88
N THR A 204 -6.19 20.25 20.69
CA THR A 204 -6.93 19.49 19.67
C THR A 204 -6.91 18.00 19.96
N GLU A 205 -8.04 17.49 20.44
CA GLU A 205 -8.32 16.06 20.45
C GLU A 205 -8.61 15.58 19.02
N GLY A 206 -7.60 14.99 18.37
CA GLY A 206 -7.76 14.39 17.05
C GLY A 206 -6.73 13.30 16.81
N ASN A 207 -7.20 12.05 16.67
CA ASN A 207 -6.35 10.95 16.25
C ASN A 207 -6.18 11.00 14.72
N LYS A 208 -5.01 11.44 14.24
CA LYS A 208 -4.65 11.33 12.82
C LYS A 208 -3.78 10.10 12.63
N LEU A 209 -4.33 9.11 11.92
CA LEU A 209 -3.61 7.90 11.53
C LEU A 209 -2.47 8.25 10.56
N ALA A 210 -1.36 7.54 10.67
CA ALA A 210 -0.27 7.58 9.70
C ALA A 210 -0.68 6.86 8.39
N LEU A 211 -1.55 7.50 7.61
CA LEU A 211 -2.07 6.96 6.35
C LEU A 211 -1.14 7.27 5.18
N THR A 212 -1.12 6.38 4.18
CA THR A 212 -0.53 6.66 2.87
C THR A 212 -1.43 7.62 2.07
N THR A 213 -0.90 8.18 0.97
CA THR A 213 -1.61 9.19 0.15
C THR A 213 -2.99 8.71 -0.31
N LEU A 214 -3.09 7.47 -0.78
CA LEU A 214 -4.35 6.92 -1.29
C LEU A 214 -5.40 6.77 -0.18
N TYR A 215 -5.01 6.28 1.00
CA TYR A 215 -5.93 6.16 2.14
C TYR A 215 -6.29 7.51 2.77
N SER A 216 -5.38 8.48 2.69
CA SER A 216 -5.67 9.88 3.08
C SER A 216 -6.73 10.49 2.16
N LEU A 217 -6.66 10.19 0.86
CA LEU A 217 -7.67 10.59 -0.12
C LEU A 217 -9.02 9.91 0.18
N GLU A 218 -9.04 8.59 0.45
CA GLU A 218 -10.26 7.88 0.84
C GLU A 218 -10.92 8.51 2.08
N SER A 219 -10.13 8.79 3.13
CA SER A 219 -10.61 9.45 4.34
C SER A 219 -11.21 10.84 4.05
N THR A 220 -10.57 11.63 3.19
CA THR A 220 -11.06 12.94 2.76
C THR A 220 -12.37 12.83 2.00
N ILE A 221 -12.49 11.88 1.08
CA ILE A 221 -13.74 11.63 0.32
C ILE A 221 -14.86 11.20 1.27
N ALA A 222 -14.57 10.32 2.24
CA ALA A 222 -15.54 9.85 3.23
C ALA A 222 -16.04 11.01 4.11
N GLN A 223 -15.15 11.90 4.55
CA GLN A 223 -15.53 13.12 5.27
C GLN A 223 -16.48 14.00 4.43
N ARG A 224 -16.11 14.29 3.17
CA ARG A 224 -16.94 15.09 2.26
C ARG A 224 -18.29 14.41 1.98
N LYS A 225 -18.35 13.09 1.94
CA LYS A 225 -19.59 12.30 1.82
C LYS A 225 -20.50 12.50 3.04
N ALA A 226 -19.95 12.50 4.25
CA ALA A 226 -20.72 12.76 5.47
C ALA A 226 -21.31 14.19 5.48
N GLU A 227 -20.55 15.18 4.98
CA GLU A 227 -20.98 16.58 4.87
C GLU A 227 -22.08 16.81 3.81
N VAL A 228 -22.33 15.86 2.91
CA VAL A 228 -23.43 15.96 1.93
C VAL A 228 -24.79 16.04 2.65
N GLN A 229 -24.93 15.34 3.78
CA GLN A 229 -26.17 15.28 4.55
C GLN A 229 -26.49 16.57 5.29
N VAL A 230 -25.53 17.49 5.39
CA VAL A 230 -25.69 18.79 6.06
C VAL A 230 -26.10 19.85 5.02
N PRO A 231 -27.24 20.55 5.23
CA PRO A 231 -27.58 21.71 4.41
C PRO A 231 -26.48 22.75 4.56
N GLN A 232 -25.83 23.13 3.46
CA GLN A 232 -24.82 24.17 3.46
C GLN A 232 -25.28 25.39 2.68
N ASN A 233 -25.05 26.56 3.28
CA ASN A 233 -25.17 27.84 2.59
C ASN A 233 -23.90 28.06 1.77
N GLY A 234 -23.95 27.82 0.45
CA GLY A 234 -22.82 28.07 -0.45
C GLY A 234 -22.77 27.14 -1.66
N LYS A 235 -21.76 27.35 -2.52
CA LYS A 235 -21.49 26.44 -3.65
C LYS A 235 -20.94 25.11 -3.10
N PRO A 236 -21.48 23.95 -3.51
CA PRO A 236 -20.98 22.66 -3.06
C PRO A 236 -19.53 22.44 -3.55
N SER A 237 -18.71 21.76 -2.73
CA SER A 237 -17.37 21.33 -3.13
C SER A 237 -17.42 20.43 -4.38
N TRP A 238 -16.31 20.33 -5.13
CA TRP A 238 -16.25 19.48 -6.32
C TRP A 238 -16.65 18.03 -6.02
N THR A 239 -16.10 17.44 -4.95
CA THR A 239 -16.49 16.10 -4.51
C THR A 239 -17.98 16.00 -4.19
N LYS A 240 -18.58 17.02 -3.54
CA LYS A 240 -20.01 17.02 -3.24
C LYS A 240 -20.86 17.05 -4.52
N ARG A 241 -20.45 17.79 -5.54
CA ARG A 241 -21.13 17.78 -6.86
C ARG A 241 -21.10 16.38 -7.48
N LEU A 242 -19.93 15.75 -7.51
CA LEU A 242 -19.76 14.39 -8.02
C LEU A 242 -20.57 13.35 -7.24
N LEU A 243 -20.65 13.49 -5.92
CA LEU A 243 -21.44 12.59 -5.05
C LEU A 243 -22.96 12.74 -5.23
N LEU A 244 -23.42 13.89 -5.75
CA LEU A 244 -24.84 14.18 -5.97
C LEU A 244 -25.31 13.87 -7.40
N ASP A 245 -24.39 13.79 -8.37
CA ASP A 245 -24.70 13.55 -9.78
C ASP A 245 -23.93 12.35 -10.34
N ASN A 246 -24.61 11.20 -10.40
CA ASN A 246 -24.06 9.95 -10.91
C ASN A 246 -23.67 10.03 -12.39
N ASN A 247 -24.39 10.81 -13.19
CA ASN A 247 -24.11 10.93 -14.62
C ASN A 247 -22.84 11.77 -14.83
N LEU A 248 -22.71 12.87 -14.11
CA LEU A 248 -21.50 13.69 -14.12
C LEU A 248 -20.28 12.87 -13.68
N LEU A 249 -20.38 12.11 -12.59
CA LEU A 249 -19.29 11.27 -12.11
C LEU A 249 -18.87 10.22 -13.13
N CYS A 250 -19.83 9.49 -13.72
CA CYS A 250 -19.53 8.49 -14.74
C CYS A 250 -18.97 9.11 -16.03
N SER A 251 -19.41 10.31 -16.40
CA SER A 251 -18.86 11.07 -17.53
C SER A 251 -17.40 11.39 -17.25
N LYS A 252 -17.10 11.94 -16.07
CA LYS A 252 -15.73 12.28 -15.68
C LYS A 252 -14.80 11.07 -15.67
N ILE A 253 -15.20 9.94 -15.07
CA ILE A 253 -14.37 8.72 -15.09
C ILE A 253 -14.00 8.30 -16.52
N ARG A 254 -14.93 8.40 -17.48
CA ARG A 254 -14.67 8.04 -18.87
C ARG A 254 -13.76 9.04 -19.57
N GLU A 255 -13.97 10.33 -19.32
CA GLU A 255 -13.15 11.43 -19.82
C GLU A 255 -11.71 11.29 -19.36
N GLU A 256 -11.45 11.19 -18.05
CA GLU A 256 -10.08 11.09 -17.53
C GLU A 256 -9.37 9.80 -17.98
N ALA A 257 -10.13 8.70 -18.19
CA ALA A 257 -9.58 7.46 -18.72
C ALA A 257 -9.20 7.56 -20.21
N ASP A 258 -9.96 8.33 -20.98
CA ASP A 258 -9.65 8.65 -22.38
C ASP A 258 -8.43 9.58 -22.44
N GLU A 259 -8.38 10.63 -21.61
CA GLU A 259 -7.24 11.55 -21.50
C GLU A 259 -5.95 10.80 -21.13
N LEU A 260 -6.02 9.86 -20.18
CA LEU A 260 -4.89 8.99 -19.86
C LEU A 260 -4.42 8.18 -21.07
N CYS A 261 -5.34 7.63 -21.87
CA CYS A 261 -4.97 6.89 -23.09
C CYS A 261 -4.34 7.83 -24.14
N ARG A 262 -4.87 9.03 -24.30
CA ARG A 262 -4.36 10.04 -25.22
C ARG A 262 -2.95 10.49 -24.90
N THR A 263 -2.55 10.49 -23.62
CA THR A 263 -1.15 10.78 -23.26
C THR A 263 -0.16 9.84 -23.96
N LEU A 264 -0.56 8.58 -24.24
CA LEU A 264 0.24 7.63 -25.01
C LEU A 264 0.10 7.85 -26.52
N GLU A 265 -1.12 8.12 -27.01
CA GLU A 265 -1.41 8.28 -28.44
C GLU A 265 -0.77 9.54 -29.04
N GLU A 266 -0.68 10.60 -28.23
CA GLU A 266 -0.15 11.91 -28.60
C GLU A 266 1.32 12.11 -28.17
N ASP A 267 1.97 11.07 -27.63
CA ASP A 267 3.35 11.09 -27.13
C ASP A 267 3.60 12.22 -26.11
N GLU A 268 2.65 12.39 -25.19
CA GLU A 268 2.74 13.36 -24.09
C GLU A 268 3.74 12.90 -23.02
N ASP A 269 4.16 13.84 -22.17
CA ASP A 269 5.20 13.58 -21.19
C ASP A 269 4.72 12.80 -19.96
N LYS A 270 5.69 12.27 -19.20
CA LYS A 270 5.41 11.48 -17.99
C LYS A 270 4.61 12.24 -16.92
N PRO A 271 4.88 13.53 -16.64
CA PRO A 271 4.05 14.33 -15.74
C PRO A 271 2.57 14.35 -16.14
N GLN A 272 2.28 14.53 -17.43
CA GLN A 272 0.91 14.59 -17.93
C GLN A 272 0.19 13.26 -17.74
N ALA A 273 0.82 12.14 -18.11
CA ALA A 273 0.26 10.80 -17.85
C ALA A 273 0.01 10.53 -16.34
N ALA A 274 0.88 11.04 -15.47
CA ALA A 274 0.70 10.92 -14.02
C ALA A 274 -0.47 11.76 -13.50
N ALA A 275 -0.69 12.96 -14.05
CA ALA A 275 -1.83 13.81 -13.71
C ALA A 275 -3.15 13.15 -14.12
N GLU A 276 -3.25 12.68 -15.37
CA GLU A 276 -4.48 12.03 -15.85
C GLU A 276 -4.79 10.73 -15.09
N MET A 277 -3.76 9.94 -14.75
CA MET A 277 -3.95 8.77 -13.89
C MET A 277 -4.41 9.16 -12.47
N ALA A 278 -3.92 10.27 -11.91
CA ALA A 278 -4.37 10.76 -10.61
C ALA A 278 -5.86 11.14 -10.65
N ASP A 279 -6.32 11.78 -11.74
CA ASP A 279 -7.72 12.13 -11.94
C ASP A 279 -8.61 10.90 -12.14
N VAL A 280 -8.15 9.88 -12.88
CA VAL A 280 -8.81 8.58 -12.97
C VAL A 280 -8.97 7.96 -11.57
N LEU A 281 -7.89 7.90 -10.78
CA LEU A 281 -7.94 7.35 -9.43
C LEU A 281 -8.90 8.12 -8.53
N TYR A 282 -8.82 9.45 -8.55
CA TYR A 282 -9.68 10.31 -7.74
C TYR A 282 -11.17 10.05 -8.03
N HIS A 283 -11.58 10.13 -9.30
CA HIS A 283 -12.98 9.95 -9.67
C HIS A 283 -13.45 8.51 -9.42
N ALA A 284 -12.62 7.50 -9.70
CA ALA A 284 -12.93 6.13 -9.36
C ALA A 284 -13.15 5.94 -7.85
N MET A 285 -12.33 6.57 -7.00
CA MET A 285 -12.49 6.50 -5.54
C MET A 285 -13.76 7.18 -5.05
N VAL A 286 -14.18 8.28 -5.67
CA VAL A 286 -15.50 8.90 -5.37
C VAL A 286 -16.64 7.94 -5.69
N LEU A 287 -16.55 7.19 -6.80
CA LEU A 287 -17.53 6.16 -7.14
C LEU A 287 -17.52 5.00 -6.12
N LEU A 288 -16.35 4.52 -5.72
CA LEU A 288 -16.22 3.48 -4.70
C LEU A 288 -16.88 3.93 -3.39
N ALA A 289 -16.66 5.18 -2.99
CA ALA A 289 -17.30 5.75 -1.81
C ALA A 289 -18.84 5.75 -1.92
N LEU A 290 -19.44 6.03 -3.08
CA LEU A 290 -20.91 5.89 -3.28
C LEU A 290 -21.40 4.45 -3.17
N LYS A 291 -20.57 3.49 -3.60
CA LYS A 291 -20.86 2.05 -3.56
C LYS A 291 -20.55 1.39 -2.23
N ASP A 292 -20.00 2.16 -1.28
CA ASP A 292 -19.54 1.66 0.02
C ASP A 292 -18.47 0.55 -0.10
N VAL A 293 -17.60 0.68 -1.11
CA VAL A 293 -16.47 -0.23 -1.34
C VAL A 293 -15.20 0.47 -0.85
N LYS A 294 -14.43 -0.19 0.01
CA LYS A 294 -13.17 0.36 0.52
C LYS A 294 -12.03 0.10 -0.46
N MET A 295 -11.01 0.96 -0.46
CA MET A 295 -9.79 0.75 -1.24
C MET A 295 -9.05 -0.53 -0.82
N GLU A 296 -9.13 -0.92 0.46
CA GLU A 296 -8.60 -2.20 0.93
C GLU A 296 -9.21 -3.40 0.18
N ASP A 297 -10.52 -3.38 -0.11
CA ASP A 297 -11.20 -4.46 -0.84
C ASP A 297 -10.67 -4.56 -2.28
N VAL A 298 -10.44 -3.41 -2.93
CA VAL A 298 -9.88 -3.34 -4.29
C VAL A 298 -8.46 -3.90 -4.31
N LEU A 299 -7.62 -3.51 -3.36
CA LEU A 299 -6.25 -4.00 -3.25
C LEU A 299 -6.21 -5.49 -2.92
N GLN A 300 -7.15 -6.00 -2.11
CA GLN A 300 -7.29 -7.44 -1.86
C GLN A 300 -7.61 -8.21 -3.15
N VAL A 301 -8.50 -7.69 -4.00
CA VAL A 301 -8.80 -8.28 -5.32
C VAL A 301 -7.55 -8.29 -6.20
N LEU A 302 -6.83 -7.18 -6.28
CA LEU A 302 -5.58 -7.11 -7.05
C LEU A 302 -4.54 -8.11 -6.55
N ARG A 303 -4.38 -8.24 -5.23
CA ARG A 303 -3.44 -9.20 -4.63
C ARG A 303 -3.78 -10.65 -4.95
N HIS A 304 -5.08 -10.99 -4.96
CA HIS A 304 -5.52 -12.32 -5.41
C HIS A 304 -5.12 -12.59 -6.86
N ARG A 305 -5.22 -11.58 -7.74
CA ARG A 305 -4.80 -11.70 -9.15
C ARG A 305 -3.28 -11.85 -9.32
N PHE A 306 -2.45 -11.28 -8.45
CA PHE A 306 -1.00 -11.52 -8.54
C PHE A 306 -0.60 -12.98 -8.27
N SER A 307 -1.45 -13.72 -7.56
CA SER A 307 -1.20 -15.13 -7.19
C SER A 307 -1.75 -16.13 -8.21
N GLN A 308 -2.42 -15.65 -9.27
CA GLN A 308 -2.98 -16.46 -10.35
C GLN A 308 -2.45 -15.88 -11.66
N SER A 309 -1.82 -16.68 -12.52
CA SER A 309 -1.45 -16.13 -13.83
C SER A 309 -2.70 -15.68 -14.58
N GLY A 310 -2.63 -14.59 -15.35
CA GLY A 310 -3.80 -14.09 -16.12
C GLY A 310 -4.38 -15.12 -17.10
N ILE A 311 -3.62 -16.18 -17.42
CA ILE A 311 -4.04 -17.34 -18.20
C ILE A 311 -4.90 -18.29 -17.35
N GLU A 312 -4.51 -18.58 -16.11
CA GLU A 312 -5.28 -19.41 -15.16
C GLU A 312 -6.59 -18.74 -14.75
N GLU A 313 -6.59 -17.43 -14.50
CA GLU A 313 -7.81 -16.67 -14.17
C GLU A 313 -8.81 -16.71 -15.34
N LYS A 314 -8.34 -16.56 -16.58
CA LYS A 314 -9.19 -16.61 -17.77
C LYS A 314 -9.78 -18.01 -17.98
N ASN A 315 -9.03 -19.08 -17.70
CA ASN A 315 -9.51 -20.45 -17.82
C ASN A 315 -10.60 -20.80 -16.78
N ASN A 316 -10.50 -20.26 -15.57
CA ASN A 316 -11.49 -20.51 -14.50
C ASN A 316 -12.82 -19.74 -14.68
N ARG A 317 -12.88 -18.75 -15.57
CA ARG A 317 -14.12 -18.01 -15.87
C ARG A 317 -14.99 -18.67 -16.95
N VAL A 318 -14.47 -19.68 -17.64
CA VAL A 318 -15.12 -20.35 -18.79
C VAL A 318 -15.73 -21.71 -18.39
N SER A 319 -15.60 -22.11 -17.12
CA SER A 319 -16.26 -23.29 -16.53
C SER A 319 -17.45 -22.88 -15.66
#